data_AF-A0A962ZHC1-F1
#
_entry.id   AF-A0A962ZHC1-F1
#
_cell.length_a   1.000
_cell.length_b   1.000
_cell.length_c   1.000
_cell.angle_alpha   90.00
_cell.angle_beta   90.00
_cell.angle_gamma   90.00
#
_symmetry.space_group_name_H-M   'P 1'
#
loop_
_entity.id
_entity.type
_entity.pdbx_description
1 polymer ?
#
loop_
_entity_poly.entity_id
_entity_poly.type
_entity_poly.pdbx_seq_one_letter_code
_entity_poly.pdbx_strand_id
1 'polypeptide(L)'
;MRQQIEQLGSKAMSEALKVIQDRGAIYPFGMLMDKEQEVRLVGYSGNDNAKPPAEEYVGALVQQVRDTTAVMLSVEVAAVLRMHSIRNEDGKSVPGVWMLIDHRHGTPLIIFQPLIPGDKPNHYSLGPQLFEASSQPLFNH
;
A
#
# COMPACT_ATOMS: atom_id res chain seq x y z
N MET A 1 -0.14 15.62 10.27
CA MET A 1 -0.78 15.16 9.02
C MET A 1 0.18 14.93 7.86
N ARG A 2 0.58 15.95 7.08
CA ARG A 2 1.39 15.75 5.86
C ARG A 2 2.70 14.98 6.10
N GLN A 3 3.46 15.39 7.12
CA GLN A 3 4.71 14.72 7.50
C GLN A 3 4.50 13.23 7.86
N GLN A 4 3.40 12.90 8.54
CA GLN A 4 3.11 11.52 8.94
C GLN A 4 2.69 10.64 7.75
N ILE A 5 1.93 11.20 6.80
CA ILE A 5 1.62 10.53 5.53
C ILE A 5 2.91 10.29 4.73
N GLU A 6 3.78 11.30 4.61
CA GLU A 6 5.06 11.17 3.91
C GLU A 6 5.96 10.12 4.58
N GLN A 7 6.05 10.14 5.92
CA GLN A 7 6.84 9.18 6.69
C GLN A 7 6.37 7.74 6.52
N LEU A 8 5.07 7.48 6.75
CA LEU A 8 4.53 6.12 6.60
C LEU A 8 4.55 5.68 5.14
N GLY A 9 4.21 6.59 4.22
CA GLY A 9 4.16 6.32 2.78
C GLY A 9 5.54 5.94 2.22
N SER A 10 6.59 6.70 2.57
CA SER A 10 7.96 6.36 2.16
C SER A 10 8.42 5.03 2.76
N LYS A 11 8.14 4.76 4.04
CA LYS A 11 8.50 3.49 4.68
C LYS A 11 7.79 2.31 4.03
N ALA A 12 6.49 2.40 3.84
CA ALA A 12 5.68 1.33 3.24
C ALA A 12 6.09 1.06 1.80
N MET A 13 6.33 2.11 1.01
CA MET A 13 6.82 1.97 -0.37
C MET A 13 8.21 1.33 -0.41
N SER A 14 9.12 1.75 0.47
CA SER A 14 10.47 1.16 0.53
C SER A 14 10.44 -0.33 0.86
N GLU A 15 9.61 -0.76 1.81
CA GLU A 15 9.45 -2.19 2.15
C GLU A 15 8.85 -2.98 0.99
N ALA A 16 7.82 -2.43 0.31
CA ALA A 16 7.24 -3.05 -0.87
C ALA A 16 8.28 -3.26 -1.98
N LEU A 17 9.03 -2.22 -2.32
CA LEU A 17 10.06 -2.26 -3.36
C LEU A 17 11.18 -3.25 -3.04
N LYS A 18 11.60 -3.32 -1.77
CA LYS A 18 12.60 -4.31 -1.33
C LYS A 18 12.10 -5.75 -1.54
N VAL A 19 10.87 -6.05 -1.14
CA VAL A 19 10.29 -7.40 -1.33
C VAL A 19 10.12 -7.72 -2.82
N ILE A 20 9.75 -6.74 -3.64
CA ILE A 20 9.64 -6.91 -5.10
C ILE A 20 11.01 -7.19 -5.72
N GLN A 21 12.05 -6.48 -5.29
CA GLN A 21 13.41 -6.73 -5.77
C GLN A 21 13.87 -8.16 -5.41
N ASP A 22 13.55 -8.63 -4.21
CA ASP A 22 13.96 -9.95 -3.73
C ASP A 22 13.14 -11.10 -4.32
N ARG A 23 11.82 -10.90 -4.50
CA ARG A 23 10.85 -11.98 -4.78
C ARG A 23 10.02 -11.78 -6.05
N GLY A 24 10.11 -10.62 -6.69
CA GLY A 24 9.38 -10.24 -7.91
C GLY A 24 7.96 -9.71 -7.68
N ALA A 25 7.38 -9.92 -6.50
CA ALA A 25 6.05 -9.43 -6.17
C ALA A 25 5.86 -9.27 -4.65
N ILE A 26 4.93 -8.40 -4.28
CA ILE A 26 4.37 -8.36 -2.92
C ILE A 26 2.99 -9.03 -2.89
N TYR A 27 2.70 -9.71 -1.78
CA TYR A 27 1.32 -10.00 -1.41
C TYR A 27 0.74 -8.79 -0.67
N PRO A 28 -0.56 -8.46 -0.80
CA PRO A 28 -1.12 -7.27 -0.18
C PRO A 28 -0.90 -7.21 1.33
N PHE A 29 -0.52 -6.04 1.82
CA PHE A 29 -0.29 -5.79 3.25
C PHE A 29 -0.65 -4.34 3.59
N GLY A 30 -0.91 -4.10 4.87
CA GLY A 30 -1.14 -2.79 5.43
C GLY A 30 -0.08 -2.40 6.45
N MET A 31 0.05 -1.10 6.68
CA MET A 31 0.87 -0.54 7.74
C MET A 31 0.07 0.50 8.51
N LEU A 32 0.20 0.50 9.84
CA LEU A 32 -0.42 1.45 10.74
C LEU A 32 0.69 2.19 11.49
N MET A 33 0.54 3.50 11.65
CA MET A 33 1.43 4.33 12.44
C MET A 33 0.64 5.06 13.52
N ASP A 34 1.07 4.92 14.77
CA ASP A 34 0.46 5.59 15.91
C ASP A 34 1.09 6.97 16.21
N LYS A 35 0.56 7.63 17.25
CA LYS A 35 1.03 8.94 17.73
C LYS A 35 2.50 8.94 18.17
N GLU A 36 3.03 7.80 18.57
CA GLU A 36 4.43 7.62 18.97
C GLU A 36 5.33 7.28 17.77
N GLN A 37 4.77 7.25 16.56
CA GLN A 37 5.41 6.87 15.30
C GLN A 37 5.83 5.39 15.24
N GLU A 38 5.28 4.56 16.12
CA GLU A 38 5.49 3.13 16.06
C GLU A 38 4.67 2.54 14.91
N VAL A 39 5.31 1.67 14.13
CA VAL A 39 4.72 1.10 12.91
C VAL A 39 4.39 -0.36 13.10
N ARG A 40 3.14 -0.73 12.79
CA ARG A 40 2.64 -2.11 12.85
C ARG A 40 2.25 -2.59 11.46
N LEU A 41 2.61 -3.82 11.14
CA LEU A 41 2.23 -4.50 9.90
C LEU A 41 0.89 -5.22 10.10
N VAL A 42 0.03 -5.13 9.09
CA VAL A 42 -1.22 -5.88 8.98
C VAL A 42 -1.13 -6.67 7.68
N GLY A 43 -1.52 -7.94 7.68
CA GLY A 43 -1.47 -8.76 6.48
C GLY A 43 -2.08 -10.13 6.74
N TYR A 44 -1.96 -11.00 5.75
CA TYR A 44 -2.52 -12.34 5.86
C TYR A 44 -1.76 -13.15 6.89
N SER A 45 -2.48 -13.64 7.91
CA SER A 45 -1.94 -14.43 9.03
C SER A 45 -2.36 -15.91 8.99
N GLY A 46 -3.07 -16.33 7.93
CA GLY A 46 -3.50 -17.71 7.75
C GLY A 46 -2.40 -18.62 7.20
N ASN A 47 -2.80 -19.81 6.74
CA ASN A 47 -1.88 -20.75 6.10
C ASN A 47 -1.39 -20.24 4.75
N ASP A 48 -0.08 -20.13 4.57
CA ASP A 48 0.55 -19.66 3.33
C ASP A 48 0.10 -20.42 2.07
N ASN A 49 -0.17 -21.72 2.18
CA ASN A 49 -0.65 -22.55 1.05
C ASN A 49 -2.14 -22.35 0.73
N ALA A 50 -2.88 -21.65 1.60
CA ALA A 50 -4.29 -21.33 1.45
C ALA A 50 -4.52 -19.82 1.27
N LYS A 51 -3.49 -19.09 0.86
CA LYS A 51 -3.60 -17.66 0.56
C LYS A 51 -4.61 -17.46 -0.57
N PRO A 52 -5.67 -16.66 -0.37
CA PRO A 52 -6.54 -16.29 -1.46
C PRO A 52 -5.76 -15.51 -2.53
N PRO A 53 -6.25 -15.42 -3.76
CA PRO A 53 -5.70 -14.52 -4.76
C PRO A 53 -5.55 -13.10 -4.22
N ALA A 54 -4.45 -12.43 -4.57
CA ALA A 54 -4.13 -11.10 -4.03
C ALA A 54 -5.27 -10.09 -4.25
N GLU A 55 -5.93 -10.12 -5.41
CA GLU A 55 -7.04 -9.20 -5.71
C GLU A 55 -8.26 -9.42 -4.81
N GLU A 56 -8.55 -10.66 -4.44
CA GLU A 56 -9.64 -11.00 -3.53
C GLU A 56 -9.31 -10.59 -2.09
N TYR A 57 -8.05 -10.74 -1.69
CA TYR A 57 -7.62 -10.41 -0.33
C TYR A 57 -7.62 -8.90 -0.03
N VAL A 58 -7.35 -8.06 -1.02
CA VAL A 58 -7.25 -6.60 -0.82
C VAL A 58 -8.51 -6.03 -0.17
N GLY A 59 -9.70 -6.48 -0.59
CA GLY A 59 -10.95 -6.03 0.01
C GLY A 59 -11.05 -6.39 1.50
N ALA A 60 -10.70 -7.63 1.84
CA ALA A 60 -10.67 -8.09 3.24
C ALA A 60 -9.61 -7.35 4.07
N LEU A 61 -8.44 -7.07 3.49
CA LEU A 61 -7.36 -6.32 4.13
C LEU A 61 -7.76 -4.87 4.42
N VAL A 62 -8.41 -4.19 3.46
CA VAL A 62 -8.95 -2.84 3.67
C VAL A 62 -9.94 -2.84 4.83
N GLN A 63 -10.84 -3.82 4.88
CA GLN A 63 -11.80 -3.93 5.98
C GLN A 63 -11.10 -4.22 7.32
N GLN A 64 -10.12 -5.12 7.34
CA GLN A 64 -9.34 -5.42 8.54
C GLN A 64 -8.61 -4.18 9.07
N VAL A 65 -8.04 -3.35 8.19
CA VAL A 65 -7.41 -2.09 8.56
C VAL A 65 -8.44 -1.13 9.16
N ARG A 66 -9.62 -0.98 8.55
CA ARG A 66 -10.71 -0.14 9.08
C ARG A 66 -11.18 -0.60 10.46
N ASP A 67 -11.39 -1.90 10.63
CA ASP A 67 -11.80 -2.46 11.92
C ASP A 67 -10.73 -2.21 12.99
N THR A 68 -9.45 -2.33 12.60
CA THR A 68 -8.33 -2.05 13.49
C THR A 68 -8.25 -0.56 13.88
N THR A 69 -8.39 0.37 12.93
CA THR A 69 -8.31 1.82 13.20
C THR A 69 -9.53 2.34 13.97
N ALA A 70 -10.68 1.66 13.88
CA ALA A 70 -11.87 1.94 14.66
C ALA A 70 -11.69 1.60 16.16
N VAL A 71 -10.94 0.54 16.46
CA VAL A 71 -10.65 0.12 17.84
C VAL A 71 -9.40 0.81 18.40
N MET A 72 -8.34 0.92 17.59
CA MET A 72 -7.08 1.53 17.97
C MET A 72 -7.08 3.03 17.69
N LEU A 73 -7.68 3.80 18.60
CA LEU A 73 -7.78 5.26 18.50
C LEU A 73 -6.44 6.00 18.53
N SER A 74 -5.34 5.32 18.90
CA SER A 74 -3.98 5.87 18.86
C SER A 74 -3.37 5.88 17.45
N VAL A 75 -3.93 5.13 16.49
CA VAL A 75 -3.43 5.12 15.10
C VAL A 75 -3.79 6.44 14.43
N GLU A 76 -2.79 7.12 13.86
CA GLU A 76 -2.94 8.41 13.17
C GLU A 76 -2.95 8.24 11.64
N VAL A 77 -2.17 7.29 11.12
CA VAL A 77 -2.04 7.04 9.68
C VAL A 77 -2.11 5.54 9.41
N ALA A 78 -2.81 5.17 8.35
CA ALA A 78 -2.90 3.80 7.88
C ALA A 78 -2.62 3.75 6.38
N ALA A 79 -2.02 2.66 5.91
CA ALA A 79 -1.79 2.41 4.50
C ALA A 79 -2.12 0.96 4.15
N VAL A 80 -2.58 0.72 2.92
CA VAL A 80 -2.78 -0.60 2.30
C VAL A 80 -2.09 -0.61 0.95
N LEU A 81 -1.26 -1.61 0.71
CA LEU A 81 -0.41 -1.74 -0.46
C LEU A 81 -0.70 -3.03 -1.21
N ARG A 82 -0.60 -2.98 -2.54
CA ARG A 82 -0.67 -4.14 -3.43
C ARG A 82 0.10 -3.92 -4.72
N MET A 83 0.41 -5.01 -5.43
CA MET A 83 0.74 -4.93 -6.85
C MET A 83 -0.52 -4.53 -7.64
N HIS A 84 -0.36 -3.65 -8.61
CA HIS A 84 -1.41 -3.26 -9.53
C HIS A 84 -0.82 -2.87 -10.89
N SER A 85 -1.62 -3.02 -11.95
CA SER A 85 -1.24 -2.58 -13.28
C SER A 85 -2.21 -1.54 -13.79
N ILE A 86 -1.69 -0.43 -14.29
CA ILE A 86 -2.46 0.60 -14.98
C ILE A 86 -2.20 0.53 -16.48
N ARG A 87 -3.01 1.20 -17.30
CA ARG A 87 -2.71 1.42 -18.72
C ARG A 87 -2.10 2.80 -18.92
N ASN A 88 -1.01 2.90 -19.67
CA ASN A 88 -0.47 4.18 -20.12
C ASN A 88 -1.25 4.74 -21.30
N GLU A 89 -0.85 5.92 -21.79
CA GLU A 89 -1.49 6.60 -22.94
C GLU A 89 -1.47 5.76 -24.23
N ASP A 90 -0.46 4.89 -24.41
CA ASP A 90 -0.37 3.94 -25.53
C ASP A 90 -1.23 2.67 -25.34
N GLY A 91 -1.98 2.57 -24.23
CA GLY A 91 -2.75 1.39 -23.86
C GLY A 91 -1.91 0.21 -23.33
N LYS A 92 -0.60 0.38 -23.13
CA LYS A 92 0.30 -0.64 -22.57
C LYS A 92 0.10 -0.78 -21.07
N SER A 93 0.12 -2.02 -20.60
CA SER A 93 0.08 -2.33 -19.17
C SER A 93 1.39 -1.95 -18.49
N VAL A 94 1.31 -1.14 -17.44
CA VAL A 94 2.43 -0.72 -16.60
C VAL A 94 2.23 -1.26 -15.19
N PRO A 95 3.03 -2.23 -14.73
CA PRO A 95 2.95 -2.72 -13.36
C PRO A 95 3.48 -1.67 -12.38
N GLY A 96 3.02 -1.74 -11.14
CA GLY A 96 3.45 -0.83 -10.09
C GLY A 96 2.96 -1.24 -8.71
N VAL A 97 3.38 -0.47 -7.72
CA VAL A 97 2.86 -0.56 -6.36
C VAL A 97 1.75 0.47 -6.23
N TRP A 98 0.56 0.01 -5.90
CA TRP A 98 -0.57 0.85 -5.54
C TRP A 98 -0.67 0.90 -4.01
N MET A 99 -0.81 2.10 -3.46
CA MET A 99 -0.95 2.34 -2.03
C MET A 99 -2.12 3.27 -1.77
N LEU A 100 -3.10 2.81 -1.01
CA LEU A 100 -4.09 3.67 -0.36
C LEU A 100 -3.54 4.06 1.00
N ILE A 101 -3.33 5.35 1.22
CA ILE A 101 -2.87 5.91 2.49
C ILE A 101 -3.90 6.92 2.98
N ASP A 102 -4.22 6.86 4.27
CA ASP A 102 -5.19 7.74 4.89
C ASP A 102 -4.66 8.20 6.25
N HIS A 103 -5.03 9.42 6.63
CA HIS A 103 -4.75 9.96 7.95
C HIS A 103 -6.08 10.23 8.64
N ARG A 104 -6.17 9.95 9.94
CA ARG A 104 -7.38 10.14 10.78
C ARG A 104 -8.06 11.51 10.67
N HIS A 105 -7.35 12.54 10.22
CA HIS A 105 -7.82 13.92 10.17
C HIS A 105 -7.63 14.54 8.77
N GLY A 106 -7.49 13.69 7.74
CA GLY A 106 -7.19 14.10 6.38
C GLY A 106 -7.99 13.35 5.33
N THR A 107 -7.76 13.73 4.07
CA THR A 107 -8.36 13.03 2.93
C THR A 107 -7.49 11.84 2.53
N PRO A 108 -8.09 10.67 2.24
CA PRO A 108 -7.34 9.53 1.73
C PRO A 108 -6.69 9.84 0.38
N LEU A 109 -5.51 9.26 0.15
CA LEU A 109 -4.73 9.40 -1.06
C LEU A 109 -4.40 8.03 -1.62
N ILE A 110 -4.44 7.91 -2.95
CA ILE A 110 -3.82 6.83 -3.68
C ILE A 110 -2.48 7.32 -4.20
N ILE A 111 -1.44 6.53 -3.95
CA ILE A 111 -0.11 6.71 -4.50
C ILE A 111 0.18 5.49 -5.37
N PHE A 112 0.51 5.73 -6.63
CA PHE A 112 0.97 4.70 -7.54
C PHE A 112 2.42 4.93 -7.91
N GLN A 113 3.27 3.94 -7.65
CA GLN A 113 4.67 3.91 -8.06
C GLN A 113 4.82 2.96 -9.25
N PRO A 114 4.98 3.48 -10.48
CA PRO A 114 5.24 2.65 -11.65
C PRO A 114 6.59 1.93 -11.52
N LEU A 115 6.61 0.67 -11.93
CA LEU A 115 7.80 -0.17 -12.04
C LEU A 115 8.13 -0.36 -13.51
N ILE A 116 9.28 0.16 -13.93
CA ILE A 116 9.76 0.08 -15.31
C ILE A 116 10.74 -1.10 -15.37
N PRO A 117 10.41 -2.19 -16.07
CA PRO A 117 11.29 -3.36 -16.15
C PRO A 117 12.65 -2.98 -16.72
N GLY A 118 13.72 -3.40 -16.04
CA GLY A 118 15.08 -3.33 -16.56
C GLY A 118 15.51 -4.63 -17.26
N ASP A 119 16.82 -4.76 -17.50
CA ASP A 119 17.40 -5.90 -18.24
C ASP A 119 17.53 -7.19 -17.42
N LYS A 120 17.24 -7.15 -16.12
CA LYS A 120 17.35 -8.28 -15.20
C LYS A 120 16.00 -8.60 -14.55
N PRO A 121 15.69 -9.88 -14.27
CA PRO A 121 14.50 -10.24 -13.51
C PRO A 121 14.41 -9.47 -12.20
N ASN A 122 13.22 -9.00 -11.87
CA ASN A 122 12.90 -8.25 -10.63
C ASN A 122 13.70 -6.94 -10.43
N HIS A 123 14.45 -6.50 -11.44
CA HIS A 123 15.15 -5.23 -11.40
C HIS A 123 14.30 -4.18 -12.13
N TYR A 124 13.79 -3.22 -11.37
CA TYR A 124 12.92 -2.17 -11.90
C TYR A 124 13.56 -0.81 -11.67
N SER A 125 13.49 0.04 -12.68
CA SER A 125 13.61 1.49 -12.51
C SER A 125 12.27 2.04 -12.05
N LEU A 126 12.29 3.14 -11.29
CA LEU A 126 11.07 3.79 -10.81
C LEU A 126 10.59 4.84 -11.81
N GLY A 127 9.32 4.75 -12.21
CA GLY A 127 8.65 5.84 -12.92
C GLY A 127 8.25 7.00 -12.01
N PRO A 128 7.74 8.11 -12.57
CA PRO A 128 7.20 9.21 -11.77
C PRO A 128 6.01 8.72 -10.94
N GLN A 129 5.98 9.09 -9.66
CA GLN A 129 4.85 8.77 -8.78
C GLN A 129 3.60 9.51 -9.21
N LEU A 130 2.48 8.82 -9.18
CA LEU A 130 1.16 9.38 -9.44
C LEU A 130 0.40 9.47 -8.12
N PHE A 131 -0.32 10.57 -7.94
CA PHE A 131 -1.09 10.87 -6.74
C PHE A 131 -2.52 11.17 -7.13
N GLU A 132 -3.48 10.55 -6.45
CA GLU A 132 -4.91 10.75 -6.67
C GLU A 132 -5.62 10.86 -5.32
N ALA A 133 -6.58 11.77 -5.19
CA ALA A 133 -7.46 11.80 -4.04
C ALA A 133 -8.40 10.58 -4.08
N SER A 134 -8.62 9.94 -2.94
CA SER A 134 -9.45 8.74 -2.87
C SER A 134 -10.69 8.99 -2.01
N SER A 135 -11.82 8.46 -2.47
CA SER A 135 -13.08 8.40 -1.71
C SER A 135 -13.19 7.14 -0.82
N GLN A 136 -12.12 6.34 -0.73
CA GLN A 136 -12.07 5.12 0.06
C GLN A 136 -11.29 5.37 1.36
N PRO A 137 -11.95 5.75 2.47
CA PRO A 137 -11.23 6.00 3.71
C PRO A 137 -10.82 4.71 4.42
N LEU A 138 -9.76 4.78 5.21
CA LEU A 138 -9.33 3.74 6.17
C LEU A 138 -9.73 4.10 7.61
N PHE A 139 -10.24 5.32 7.83
CA PHE A 139 -10.80 5.78 9.10
C PHE A 139 -12.29 6.11 8.93
N ASN A 140 -13.06 6.01 10.01
CA ASN A 140 -14.39 6.61 10.05
C ASN A 140 -14.22 8.11 10.30
N HIS A 141 -14.44 8.90 9.25
CA HIS A 141 -14.49 10.37 9.30
C HIS A 141 -15.90 10.86 9.61
#